data_AF-A0A2R3QCX5-F1
#
_entry.id   AF-A0A2R3QCX5-F1
#
_cell.length_a   1.000
_cell.length_b   1.000
_cell.length_c   1.000
_cell.angle_alpha   90.00
_cell.angle_beta   90.00
_cell.angle_gamma   90.00
#
_symmetry.space_group_name_H-M   'P 1'
#
loop_
_entity.id
_entity.type
_entity.pdbx_description
1 polymer ?
#
loop_
_entity_poly.entity_id
_entity_poly.type
_entity_poly.pdbx_seq_one_letter_code
_entity_poly.pdbx_strand_id
1 'polypeptide(L)'
;MPRVWAACAALVAGWLLAGCASGPPPDAAITGVALSRERLYLPPEAVFEAALMDVSRPGEPPVALARQRLEGVGAPPYALRIPYHQTSIHTGGRYEVRAAVTLQGRLWLDTPRTHPVLLDPALRHVDVILARVPQLPATEAAAMPLRQTWWRLVQIMDGPPVGEPAAGAEAAHLVLAREDDRASGAGGCNRFAGQFALEGGRLRFFGLGSALRLCLDGGASELAYLEKLSAVAAYWQEGETLELRDGEGQPLLRFAAQERGVPRRDGEPEMLPQ
;
A
#
# COMPACT_ATOMS: atom_id res chain seq x y z
N MET A 1 -24.68 45.76 66.60
CA MET A 1 -25.83 45.18 65.87
C MET A 1 -25.48 45.17 64.38
N PRO A 2 -25.71 44.10 63.58
CA PRO A 2 -25.50 42.67 63.79
C PRO A 2 -24.35 42.08 62.92
N ARG A 3 -24.10 40.79 63.19
CA ARG A 3 -23.17 39.79 62.64
C ARG A 3 -23.01 39.74 61.10
N VAL A 4 -21.78 39.64 60.63
CA VAL A 4 -21.42 39.19 59.26
C VAL A 4 -21.24 37.68 59.29
N TRP A 5 -22.02 36.96 58.48
CA TRP A 5 -21.99 35.50 58.33
C TRP A 5 -21.09 35.06 57.16
N ALA A 6 -20.48 33.91 57.36
CA ALA A 6 -19.50 33.25 56.51
C ALA A 6 -20.12 32.58 55.27
N ALA A 7 -19.28 32.49 54.23
CA ALA A 7 -19.08 31.43 53.25
C ALA A 7 -20.27 30.57 52.79
N CYS A 8 -20.48 30.54 51.46
CA CYS A 8 -20.74 29.30 50.73
C CYS A 8 -20.26 29.46 49.28
N ALA A 9 -19.13 28.81 48.98
CA ALA A 9 -18.63 28.62 47.63
C ALA A 9 -19.42 27.50 46.94
N ALA A 10 -19.97 27.75 45.76
CA ALA A 10 -20.54 26.72 44.90
C ALA A 10 -19.70 26.62 43.63
N LEU A 11 -18.71 25.73 43.67
CA LEU A 11 -17.99 25.22 42.50
C LEU A 11 -18.92 24.27 41.75
N VAL A 12 -19.46 24.71 40.61
CA VAL A 12 -20.15 23.81 39.67
C VAL A 12 -19.07 23.16 38.80
N ALA A 13 -18.63 21.97 39.19
CA ALA A 13 -17.78 21.13 38.37
C ALA A 13 -18.63 20.50 37.25
N GLY A 14 -18.63 21.13 36.07
CA GLY A 14 -19.22 20.56 34.86
C GLY A 14 -18.38 19.39 34.37
N TRP A 15 -18.85 18.17 34.61
CA TRP A 15 -18.32 16.97 33.95
C TRP A 15 -18.73 16.99 32.48
N LEU A 16 -17.82 17.40 31.60
CA LEU A 16 -17.94 17.18 30.17
C LEU A 16 -17.65 15.70 29.90
N LEU A 17 -18.70 14.90 29.74
CA LEU A 17 -18.61 13.58 29.13
C LEU A 17 -18.21 13.78 27.67
N ALA A 18 -16.90 13.72 27.40
CA ALA A 18 -16.36 13.57 26.06
C ALA A 18 -16.74 12.16 25.57
N GLY A 19 -17.88 12.05 24.90
CA GLY A 19 -18.25 10.84 24.17
C GLY A 19 -17.23 10.64 23.06
N CYS A 20 -16.38 9.63 23.19
CA CYS A 20 -15.62 9.12 22.06
C CYS A 20 -16.65 8.71 21.00
N ALA A 21 -16.74 9.47 19.92
CA ALA A 21 -17.51 9.06 18.74
C ALA A 21 -16.76 7.92 18.04
N SER A 22 -16.75 6.74 18.67
CA SER A 22 -16.43 5.51 17.98
C SER A 22 -17.55 5.26 16.99
N GLY A 23 -17.21 5.20 15.69
CA GLY A 23 -18.14 4.75 14.67
C GLY A 23 -18.74 3.38 15.02
N PRO A 24 -19.80 2.94 14.32
CA PRO A 24 -20.35 1.61 14.54
C PRO A 24 -19.22 0.57 14.49
N PRO A 25 -19.27 -0.52 15.29
CA PRO A 25 -18.28 -1.57 15.19
C PRO A 25 -18.40 -2.31 13.84
N PRO A 26 -17.33 -2.96 13.37
CA PRO A 26 -17.40 -3.79 12.17
C PRO A 26 -18.51 -4.84 12.28
N ASP A 27 -19.29 -5.00 11.22
CA ASP A 27 -20.49 -5.86 11.15
C ASP A 27 -20.27 -7.12 10.29
N ALA A 28 -19.10 -7.25 9.66
CA ALA A 28 -18.67 -8.41 8.90
C ALA A 28 -17.17 -8.69 9.09
N ALA A 29 -16.74 -9.89 8.71
CA ALA A 29 -15.32 -10.23 8.69
C ALA A 29 -15.00 -11.19 7.53
N ILE A 30 -13.83 -10.98 6.91
CA ILE A 30 -13.21 -12.00 6.06
C ILE A 30 -12.44 -12.96 6.96
N THR A 31 -12.69 -14.26 6.80
CA THR A 31 -12.09 -15.32 7.63
C THR A 31 -11.25 -16.28 6.79
N GLY A 32 -10.38 -17.05 7.42
CA GLY A 32 -9.62 -18.12 6.75
C GLY A 32 -8.29 -18.38 7.42
N VAL A 33 -7.32 -18.86 6.66
CA VAL A 33 -5.96 -19.08 7.16
C VAL A 33 -4.90 -18.58 6.17
N ALA A 34 -3.84 -17.98 6.70
CA ALA A 34 -2.62 -17.69 5.96
C ALA A 34 -1.62 -18.82 6.17
N LEU A 35 -1.21 -19.45 5.09
CA LEU A 35 -0.37 -20.65 5.07
C LEU A 35 0.88 -20.38 4.25
N SER A 36 1.99 -21.04 4.57
CA SER A 36 3.13 -21.15 3.65
C SER A 36 3.32 -22.59 3.20
N ARG A 37 3.74 -22.78 1.94
CA ARG A 37 4.06 -24.11 1.40
C ARG A 37 5.44 -24.59 1.83
N GLU A 38 6.33 -23.65 2.11
CA GLU A 38 7.69 -23.93 2.54
C GLU A 38 7.74 -23.95 4.08
N ARG A 39 8.53 -24.86 4.65
CA ARG A 39 8.82 -24.84 6.08
C ARG A 39 9.93 -23.84 6.31
N LEU A 40 9.59 -22.70 6.89
CA LEU A 40 10.50 -21.58 7.14
C LEU A 40 10.57 -21.35 8.64
N TYR A 41 11.78 -21.11 9.15
CA TYR A 41 11.94 -20.54 10.49
C TYR A 41 11.68 -19.03 10.38
N LEU A 42 10.66 -18.56 11.08
CA LEU A 42 10.43 -17.14 11.30
C LEU A 42 10.65 -16.85 12.79
N PRO A 43 11.50 -15.87 13.12
CA PRO A 43 11.66 -15.43 14.50
C PRO A 43 10.31 -14.99 15.09
N PRO A 44 10.11 -15.12 16.42
CA PRO A 44 8.86 -14.74 17.07
C PRO A 44 8.53 -13.26 16.85
N GLU A 45 9.52 -12.37 16.75
CA GLU A 45 9.32 -10.94 16.48
C GLU A 45 8.78 -10.61 15.08
N ALA A 46 8.57 -11.61 14.22
CA ALA A 46 7.90 -11.43 12.95
C ALA A 46 6.48 -10.87 13.14
N VAL A 47 6.09 -9.96 12.26
CA VAL A 47 4.79 -9.32 12.24
C VAL A 47 4.05 -9.77 11.00
N PHE A 48 2.87 -10.36 11.19
CA PHE A 48 1.96 -10.67 10.12
C PHE A 48 0.95 -9.54 9.94
N GLU A 49 0.72 -9.13 8.71
CA GLU A 49 -0.36 -8.22 8.35
C GLU A 49 -1.16 -8.76 7.17
N ALA A 50 -2.49 -8.71 7.28
CA ALA A 50 -3.41 -8.97 6.17
C ALA A 50 -4.38 -7.79 6.01
N ALA A 51 -4.65 -7.41 4.78
CA ALA A 51 -5.48 -6.26 4.43
C ALA A 51 -6.55 -6.64 3.40
N LEU A 52 -7.78 -6.18 3.64
CA LEU A 52 -8.85 -6.20 2.64
C LEU A 52 -8.71 -4.94 1.78
N MET A 53 -8.39 -5.13 0.50
CA MET A 53 -8.12 -4.05 -0.44
C MET A 53 -9.27 -3.89 -1.43
N ASP A 54 -9.71 -2.66 -1.65
CA ASP A 54 -10.52 -2.25 -2.80
C ASP A 54 -9.60 -1.91 -3.98
N VAL A 55 -9.73 -2.70 -5.05
CA VAL A 55 -9.02 -2.56 -6.33
C VAL A 55 -9.98 -2.30 -7.50
N SER A 56 -11.15 -1.75 -7.20
CA SER A 56 -12.21 -1.49 -8.17
C SER A 56 -11.82 -0.43 -9.20
N ARG A 57 -10.92 0.50 -8.86
CA ARG A 57 -10.49 1.62 -9.70
C ARG A 57 -9.08 1.38 -10.26
N PRO A 58 -8.93 0.91 -11.51
CA PRO A 58 -7.61 0.73 -12.12
C PRO A 58 -6.90 2.08 -12.27
N GLY A 59 -5.60 2.13 -11.99
CA GLY A 59 -4.79 3.35 -12.11
C GLY A 59 -4.86 4.29 -10.91
N GLU A 60 -5.73 4.04 -9.94
CA GLU A 60 -5.70 4.72 -8.65
C GLU A 60 -4.99 3.88 -7.57
N PRO A 61 -4.41 4.51 -6.53
CA PRO A 61 -3.90 3.78 -5.38
C PRO A 61 -5.01 2.91 -4.77
N PRO A 62 -4.73 1.63 -4.45
CA PRO A 62 -5.70 0.74 -3.83
C PRO A 62 -6.08 1.27 -2.45
N VAL A 63 -7.31 0.96 -2.01
CA VAL A 63 -7.83 1.42 -0.72
C VAL A 63 -7.90 0.25 0.25
N ALA A 64 -7.13 0.29 1.32
CA ALA A 64 -7.25 -0.65 2.43
C ALA A 64 -8.52 -0.34 3.23
N LEU A 65 -9.53 -1.19 3.10
CA LEU A 65 -10.80 -1.05 3.82
C LEU A 65 -10.67 -1.48 5.28
N ALA A 66 -9.82 -2.49 5.53
CA ALA A 66 -9.56 -3.04 6.85
C ALA A 66 -8.21 -3.75 6.88
N ARG A 67 -7.61 -3.86 8.06
CA ARG A 67 -6.36 -4.60 8.30
C ARG A 67 -6.46 -5.44 9.57
N GLN A 68 -5.81 -6.59 9.54
CA GLN A 68 -5.48 -7.40 10.69
C GLN A 68 -3.97 -7.41 10.82
N ARG A 69 -3.45 -7.04 11.99
CA ARG A 69 -2.03 -7.11 12.33
C ARG A 69 -1.88 -8.05 13.52
N LEU A 70 -0.94 -8.98 13.42
CA LEU A 70 -0.57 -9.91 14.47
C LEU A 70 0.94 -9.80 14.68
N GLU A 71 1.35 -9.51 15.91
CA GLU A 71 2.75 -9.44 16.32
C GLU A 71 3.12 -10.73 17.07
N GLY A 72 4.40 -11.08 17.12
CA GLY A 72 4.79 -12.25 17.91
C GLY A 72 4.44 -13.59 17.24
N VAL A 73 4.16 -13.63 15.93
CA VAL A 73 3.45 -14.77 15.33
C VAL A 73 4.32 -16.00 15.04
N GLY A 74 5.64 -15.83 14.94
CA GLY A 74 6.54 -16.92 14.53
C GLY A 74 6.21 -17.43 13.12
N ALA A 75 6.20 -18.76 12.92
CA ALA A 75 5.93 -19.39 11.63
C ALA A 75 4.42 -19.63 11.39
N PRO A 76 3.91 -19.63 10.13
CA PRO A 76 2.52 -19.94 9.81
C PRO A 76 2.13 -21.38 10.24
N PRO A 77 0.83 -21.69 10.42
CA PRO A 77 -0.35 -20.95 9.95
C PRO A 77 -0.77 -19.76 10.82
N TYR A 78 -1.36 -18.73 10.20
CA TYR A 78 -1.99 -17.61 10.91
C TYR A 78 -3.50 -17.57 10.65
N ALA A 79 -4.30 -17.43 11.71
CA ALA A 79 -5.75 -17.29 11.57
C ALA A 79 -6.09 -15.92 10.96
N LEU A 80 -6.79 -15.92 9.82
CA LEU A 80 -7.31 -14.71 9.20
C LEU A 80 -8.67 -14.37 9.80
N ARG A 81 -8.78 -13.13 10.27
CA ARG A 81 -10.02 -12.48 10.65
C ARG A 81 -9.86 -10.98 10.43
N ILE A 82 -10.30 -10.49 9.27
CA ILE A 82 -10.22 -9.08 8.88
C ILE A 82 -11.63 -8.47 9.04
N PRO A 83 -11.93 -7.79 10.16
CA PRO A 83 -13.22 -7.17 10.38
C PRO A 83 -13.38 -5.91 9.51
N TYR A 84 -14.52 -5.76 8.84
CA TYR A 84 -14.80 -4.63 7.96
C TYR A 84 -16.28 -4.19 8.07
N HIS A 85 -16.59 -3.01 7.52
CA HIS A 85 -17.96 -2.53 7.40
C HIS A 85 -18.59 -2.95 6.08
N GLN A 86 -19.75 -3.60 6.12
CA GLN A 86 -20.48 -4.02 4.92
C GLN A 86 -20.84 -2.82 4.02
N THR A 87 -21.02 -1.63 4.59
CA THR A 87 -21.28 -0.37 3.87
C THR A 87 -20.10 0.13 3.05
N SER A 88 -18.88 -0.35 3.31
CA SER A 88 -17.68 -0.07 2.51
C SER A 88 -17.61 -0.90 1.22
N ILE A 89 -18.51 -1.88 1.06
CA ILE A 89 -18.57 -2.75 -0.11
C ILE A 89 -19.61 -2.21 -1.09
N HIS A 90 -19.21 -2.07 -2.34
CA HIS A 90 -20.02 -1.55 -3.43
C HIS A 90 -20.34 -2.67 -4.42
N THR A 91 -21.54 -2.60 -5.01
CA THR A 91 -21.96 -3.52 -6.08
C THR A 91 -21.02 -3.42 -7.27
N GLY A 92 -20.51 -4.56 -7.75
CA GLY A 92 -19.55 -4.62 -8.86
C GLY A 92 -18.12 -4.22 -8.49
N GLY A 93 -17.84 -3.99 -7.21
CA GLY A 93 -16.49 -3.75 -6.71
C GLY A 93 -15.60 -4.99 -6.85
N ARG A 94 -14.29 -4.77 -6.91
CA ARG A 94 -13.27 -5.83 -6.89
C ARG A 94 -12.47 -5.72 -5.61
N TYR A 95 -12.50 -6.80 -4.83
CA TYR A 95 -11.86 -6.88 -3.53
C TYR A 95 -10.90 -8.05 -3.48
N GLU A 96 -9.81 -7.86 -2.76
CA GLU A 96 -8.77 -8.88 -2.59
C GLU A 96 -8.20 -8.83 -1.18
N VAL A 97 -7.72 -9.97 -0.70
CA VAL A 97 -6.89 -10.01 0.50
C VAL A 97 -5.42 -10.02 0.10
N ARG A 98 -4.66 -9.06 0.62
CA ARG A 98 -3.20 -9.07 0.57
C ARG A 98 -2.67 -9.43 1.94
N ALA A 99 -1.65 -10.26 2.00
CA ALA A 99 -0.99 -10.57 3.25
C ALA A 99 0.52 -10.53 3.09
N ALA A 100 1.19 -10.13 4.16
CA ALA A 100 2.63 -10.03 4.23
C ALA A 100 3.12 -10.37 5.64
N VAL A 101 4.36 -10.82 5.73
CA VAL A 101 5.10 -10.92 6.98
C VAL A 101 6.33 -10.05 6.88
N THR A 102 6.50 -9.17 7.87
CA THR A 102 7.68 -8.33 8.01
C THR A 102 8.48 -8.71 9.24
N LEU A 103 9.79 -8.47 9.20
CA LEU A 103 10.72 -8.63 10.30
C LEU A 103 11.58 -7.37 10.36
N GLN A 104 11.50 -6.63 11.47
CA GLN A 104 12.19 -5.34 11.61
C GLN A 104 11.87 -4.38 10.44
N GLY A 105 10.61 -4.35 10.00
CA GLY A 105 10.15 -3.53 8.87
C GLY A 105 10.51 -4.06 7.47
N ARG A 106 11.32 -5.12 7.36
CA ARG A 106 11.70 -5.73 6.09
C ARG A 106 10.71 -6.82 5.68
N LEU A 107 10.37 -6.89 4.40
CA LEU A 107 9.45 -7.86 3.85
C LEU A 107 10.10 -9.25 3.71
N TRP A 108 9.49 -10.25 4.35
CA TRP A 108 9.97 -11.63 4.35
C TRP A 108 9.06 -12.56 3.56
N LEU A 109 7.76 -12.47 3.81
CA LEU A 109 6.74 -13.20 3.07
C LEU A 109 5.73 -12.23 2.45
N ASP A 110 5.22 -12.56 1.28
CA ASP A 110 4.07 -11.87 0.69
C ASP A 110 3.15 -12.87 -0.03
N THR A 111 1.98 -12.40 -0.46
CA THR A 111 1.10 -13.17 -1.34
C THR A 111 1.58 -13.06 -2.80
N PRO A 112 2.11 -14.14 -3.41
CA PRO A 112 2.65 -14.10 -4.76
C PRO A 112 1.56 -14.10 -5.85
N ARG A 113 0.31 -14.42 -5.48
CA ARG A 113 -0.86 -14.45 -6.35
C ARG A 113 -1.99 -13.63 -5.77
N THR A 114 -2.96 -13.32 -6.62
CA THR A 114 -4.18 -12.61 -6.23
C THR A 114 -5.09 -13.53 -5.42
N HIS A 115 -5.67 -13.01 -4.33
CA HIS A 115 -6.65 -13.72 -3.50
C HIS A 115 -7.97 -12.92 -3.48
N PRO A 116 -8.79 -13.03 -4.55
CA PRO A 116 -10.03 -12.28 -4.66
C PRO A 116 -11.05 -12.74 -3.60
N VAL A 117 -11.84 -11.80 -3.08
CA VAL A 117 -12.89 -12.04 -2.10
C VAL A 117 -14.16 -11.28 -2.45
N LEU A 118 -15.27 -11.63 -1.81
CA LEU A 118 -16.55 -10.96 -1.98
C LEU A 118 -17.07 -10.97 -3.43
N LEU A 119 -16.68 -11.99 -4.21
CA LEU A 119 -17.28 -12.30 -5.50
C LEU A 119 -18.76 -12.68 -5.34
N ASP A 120 -19.07 -13.32 -4.20
CA ASP A 120 -20.41 -13.53 -3.66
C ASP A 120 -20.40 -12.99 -2.22
N PRO A 121 -21.35 -12.12 -1.82
CA PRO A 121 -21.46 -11.61 -0.45
C PRO A 121 -21.57 -12.68 0.64
N ALA A 122 -21.99 -13.90 0.31
CA ALA A 122 -22.02 -15.06 1.21
C ALA A 122 -20.63 -15.71 1.39
N LEU A 123 -19.72 -15.56 0.43
CA LEU A 123 -18.38 -16.14 0.45
C LEU A 123 -17.37 -15.16 1.08
N ARG A 124 -17.33 -15.16 2.41
CA ARG A 124 -16.41 -14.33 3.24
C ARG A 124 -15.25 -15.12 3.81
N HIS A 125 -14.84 -16.16 3.10
CA HIS A 125 -13.76 -17.05 3.49
C HIS A 125 -12.70 -17.10 2.40
N VAL A 126 -11.42 -16.96 2.79
CA VAL A 126 -10.28 -17.08 1.87
C VAL A 126 -9.07 -17.61 2.60
N ASP A 127 -8.45 -18.63 2.02
CA ASP A 127 -7.12 -19.07 2.44
C ASP A 127 -6.08 -18.40 1.56
N VAL A 128 -5.08 -17.78 2.19
CA VAL A 128 -4.00 -17.11 1.48
C VAL A 128 -2.71 -17.90 1.56
N ILE A 129 -2.03 -18.00 0.44
CA ILE A 129 -0.72 -18.64 0.36
C ILE A 129 0.35 -17.56 0.40
N LEU A 130 1.20 -17.62 1.42
CA LEU A 130 2.40 -16.81 1.59
C LEU A 130 3.60 -17.53 0.95
N ALA A 131 4.37 -16.78 0.17
CA ALA A 131 5.64 -17.23 -0.38
C ALA A 131 6.77 -16.34 0.11
N ARG A 132 7.98 -16.90 0.11
CA ARG A 132 9.18 -16.17 0.49
C ARG A 132 9.51 -15.13 -0.57
N VAL A 133 9.78 -13.91 -0.10
CA VAL A 133 10.34 -12.86 -0.95
C VAL A 133 11.84 -13.11 -1.08
N PRO A 134 12.40 -13.21 -2.31
CA PRO A 134 13.83 -13.33 -2.52
C PRO A 134 14.60 -12.20 -1.81
N GLN A 135 15.55 -12.57 -0.95
CA GLN A 135 16.41 -11.63 -0.25
C GLN A 135 17.57 -11.26 -1.18
N LEU A 136 17.31 -10.29 -2.06
CA LEU A 136 18.27 -9.76 -3.01
C LEU A 136 18.81 -8.43 -2.46
N PRO A 137 20.04 -8.02 -2.80
CA PRO A 137 20.54 -6.69 -2.41
C PRO A 137 19.58 -5.56 -2.80
N ALA A 138 18.94 -5.67 -3.97
CA ALA A 138 17.95 -4.73 -4.47
C ALA A 138 16.66 -4.62 -3.65
N THR A 139 16.35 -5.61 -2.79
CA THR A 139 15.08 -5.69 -2.04
C THR A 139 15.27 -5.99 -0.56
N GLU A 140 16.51 -6.04 -0.09
CA GLU A 140 16.83 -6.42 1.27
C GLU A 140 16.16 -5.48 2.29
N ALA A 141 16.15 -4.17 2.00
CA ALA A 141 15.51 -3.17 2.84
C ALA A 141 14.04 -2.88 2.48
N ALA A 142 13.42 -3.63 1.57
CA ALA A 142 12.06 -3.36 1.12
C ALA A 142 11.04 -3.66 2.24
N ALA A 143 10.12 -2.72 2.49
CA ALA A 143 8.95 -2.96 3.34
C ALA A 143 7.73 -3.41 2.51
N MET A 144 7.68 -2.99 1.24
CA MET A 144 6.58 -3.26 0.32
C MET A 144 6.96 -4.32 -0.74
N PRO A 145 5.99 -5.11 -1.23
CA PRO A 145 6.23 -5.94 -2.40
C PRO A 145 6.46 -5.06 -3.63
N LEU A 146 7.40 -5.45 -4.50
CA LEU A 146 7.64 -4.71 -5.74
C LEU A 146 6.43 -4.75 -6.68
N ARG A 147 5.82 -5.93 -6.80
CA ARG A 147 4.61 -6.18 -7.60
C ARG A 147 3.36 -5.77 -6.83
N GLN A 148 2.34 -5.36 -7.57
CA GLN A 148 1.01 -4.97 -7.09
C GLN A 148 0.99 -3.74 -6.16
N THR A 149 2.13 -3.08 -5.99
CA THR A 149 2.24 -1.79 -5.30
C THR A 149 2.02 -0.68 -6.31
N TRP A 150 1.27 0.34 -5.88
CA TRP A 150 1.07 1.55 -6.67
C TRP A 150 2.19 2.52 -6.34
N TRP A 151 3.15 2.64 -7.26
CA TRP A 151 4.35 3.44 -7.08
C TRP A 151 4.13 4.85 -7.65
N ARG A 152 3.95 5.85 -6.78
CA ARG A 152 3.85 7.26 -7.17
C ARG A 152 5.21 7.76 -7.60
N LEU A 153 5.33 8.33 -8.79
CA LEU A 153 6.56 9.01 -9.21
C LEU A 153 6.77 10.26 -8.34
N VAL A 154 7.94 10.38 -7.72
CA VAL A 154 8.31 11.52 -6.88
C VAL A 154 9.43 12.35 -7.48
N GLN A 155 10.29 11.76 -8.30
CA GLN A 155 11.43 12.46 -8.89
C GLN A 155 11.89 11.84 -10.21
N ILE A 156 12.23 12.70 -11.17
CA ILE A 156 12.89 12.36 -12.43
C ILE A 156 14.32 12.94 -12.35
N MET A 157 15.37 12.12 -12.41
CA MET A 157 16.75 12.62 -12.31
C MET A 157 17.10 13.45 -13.53
N ASP A 158 17.74 14.61 -13.37
CA ASP A 158 18.08 15.51 -14.48
C ASP A 158 16.89 15.87 -15.40
N GLY A 159 15.67 15.86 -14.84
CA GLY A 159 14.43 16.13 -15.57
C GLY A 159 13.59 17.22 -14.91
N PRO A 160 12.44 17.56 -15.51
CA PRO A 160 11.51 18.51 -14.93
C PRO A 160 10.97 18.03 -13.57
N PRO A 161 10.58 18.94 -12.67
CA PRO A 161 10.01 18.57 -11.39
C PRO A 161 8.71 17.78 -11.56
N VAL A 162 8.50 16.81 -10.67
CA VAL A 162 7.26 16.04 -10.59
C VAL A 162 6.35 16.77 -9.59
N GLY A 163 5.39 17.53 -10.12
CA GLY A 163 4.41 18.26 -9.32
C GLY A 163 3.18 17.42 -8.98
N GLU A 164 2.26 18.02 -8.23
CA GLU A 164 0.89 17.49 -8.11
C GLU A 164 0.23 17.44 -9.50
N PRO A 165 -0.58 16.41 -9.79
CA PRO A 165 -1.31 16.36 -11.04
C PRO A 165 -2.26 17.54 -11.17
N ALA A 166 -2.42 18.05 -12.39
CA ALA A 166 -3.45 19.03 -12.71
C ALA A 166 -4.85 18.50 -12.33
N ALA A 167 -5.81 19.39 -12.11
CA ALA A 167 -7.18 19.01 -11.76
C ALA A 167 -7.76 18.04 -12.81
N GLY A 168 -8.12 16.83 -12.38
CA GLY A 168 -8.64 15.77 -13.25
C GLY A 168 -7.57 14.92 -13.96
N ALA A 169 -6.29 15.22 -13.80
CA ALA A 169 -5.18 14.35 -14.20
C ALA A 169 -4.85 13.35 -13.09
N GLU A 170 -4.26 12.22 -13.47
CA GLU A 170 -3.77 11.23 -12.52
C GLU A 170 -2.34 11.56 -12.13
N ALA A 171 -1.97 11.27 -10.88
CA ALA A 171 -0.58 11.35 -10.49
C ALA A 171 0.26 10.36 -11.31
N ALA A 172 1.45 10.79 -11.72
CA ALA A 172 2.37 9.93 -12.45
C ALA A 172 2.75 8.73 -11.58
N HIS A 173 2.63 7.52 -12.12
CA HIS A 173 2.79 6.29 -11.36
C HIS A 173 3.21 5.10 -12.21
N LEU A 174 3.59 4.03 -11.50
CA LEU A 174 3.92 2.72 -12.04
C LEU A 174 3.24 1.64 -11.20
N VAL A 175 2.67 0.64 -11.87
CA VAL A 175 2.17 -0.60 -11.26
C VAL A 175 2.74 -1.76 -12.06
N LEU A 176 3.43 -2.66 -11.37
CA LEU A 176 3.84 -3.95 -11.90
C LEU A 176 2.78 -4.97 -11.50
N ALA A 177 2.15 -5.61 -12.48
CA ALA A 177 1.11 -6.60 -12.22
C ALA A 177 1.66 -7.75 -11.37
N ARG A 178 0.79 -8.31 -10.51
CA ARG A 178 1.13 -9.49 -9.70
C ARG A 178 1.47 -10.67 -10.61
N GLU A 179 0.64 -10.85 -11.63
CA GLU A 179 0.68 -11.93 -12.61
C GLU A 179 0.90 -11.36 -14.02
N ASP A 180 1.31 -12.21 -14.97
CA ASP A 180 1.44 -11.91 -16.41
C ASP A 180 2.49 -10.87 -16.83
N ASP A 181 3.42 -10.50 -15.93
CA ASP A 181 4.58 -9.64 -16.23
C ASP A 181 4.25 -8.33 -16.98
N ARG A 182 3.07 -7.78 -16.67
CA ARG A 182 2.55 -6.54 -17.28
C ARG A 182 2.89 -5.33 -16.43
N ALA A 183 3.46 -4.31 -17.05
CA ALA A 183 3.63 -2.98 -16.47
C ALA A 183 2.50 -2.07 -16.95
N SER A 184 1.99 -1.22 -16.06
CA SER A 184 1.00 -0.19 -16.39
C SER A 184 1.22 1.04 -15.54
N GLY A 185 0.82 2.20 -16.04
CA GLY A 185 0.87 3.42 -15.25
C GLY A 185 0.33 4.63 -16.01
N ALA A 186 0.53 5.80 -15.42
CA ALA A 186 0.27 7.07 -16.07
C ALA A 186 1.49 7.98 -15.90
N GLY A 187 1.78 8.81 -16.90
CA GLY A 187 2.79 9.86 -16.79
C GLY A 187 2.19 11.25 -16.49
N GLY A 188 0.94 11.28 -16.01
CA GLY A 188 0.16 12.49 -15.83
C GLY A 188 -1.05 12.48 -16.77
N CYS A 189 -0.84 13.00 -17.98
CA CYS A 189 -1.90 13.06 -18.99
C CYS A 189 -2.15 11.71 -19.66
N ASN A 190 -1.11 11.00 -20.09
CA ASN A 190 -1.29 9.74 -20.80
C ASN A 190 -1.02 8.52 -19.93
N ARG A 191 -1.79 7.46 -20.21
CA ARG A 191 -1.56 6.15 -19.61
C ARG A 191 -0.65 5.35 -20.51
N PHE A 192 0.22 4.56 -19.91
CA PHE A 192 1.06 3.61 -20.61
C PHE A 192 0.82 2.19 -20.12
N ALA A 193 1.08 1.23 -20.99
CA ALA A 193 1.12 -0.18 -20.67
C ALA A 193 2.26 -0.85 -21.44
N GLY A 194 2.80 -1.91 -20.88
CA GLY A 194 3.83 -2.72 -21.53
C GLY A 194 4.10 -3.98 -20.74
N GLN A 195 5.23 -4.61 -21.03
CA GLN A 195 5.72 -5.79 -20.34
C GLN A 195 6.97 -5.43 -19.56
N PHE A 196 7.29 -6.24 -18.55
CA PHE A 196 8.55 -6.14 -17.84
C PHE A 196 9.18 -7.52 -17.66
N ALA A 197 10.49 -7.57 -17.46
CA ALA A 197 11.18 -8.76 -17.01
C ALA A 197 11.90 -8.46 -15.69
N LEU A 198 11.75 -9.34 -14.71
CA LEU A 198 12.43 -9.31 -13.42
C LEU A 198 13.35 -10.51 -13.30
N GLU A 199 14.64 -10.26 -13.07
CA GLU A 199 15.61 -11.32 -12.83
C GLU A 199 16.65 -10.86 -11.81
N GLY A 200 16.52 -11.35 -10.57
CA GLY A 200 17.31 -10.85 -9.45
C GLY A 200 17.09 -9.35 -9.25
N GLY A 201 18.19 -8.59 -9.26
CA GLY A 201 18.16 -7.11 -9.15
C GLY A 201 17.96 -6.39 -10.48
N ARG A 202 17.72 -7.11 -11.59
CA ARG A 202 17.48 -6.52 -12.92
C ARG A 202 16.00 -6.34 -13.17
N LEU A 203 15.63 -5.19 -13.71
CA LEU A 203 14.29 -4.86 -14.18
C LEU A 203 14.41 -4.20 -15.53
N ARG A 204 13.67 -4.69 -16.52
CA ARG A 204 13.64 -4.10 -17.87
C ARG A 204 12.21 -4.02 -18.36
N PHE A 205 11.88 -2.94 -19.08
CA PHE A 205 10.57 -2.75 -19.70
C PHE A 205 10.64 -2.98 -21.20
N PHE A 206 9.57 -3.51 -21.77
CA PHE A 206 9.45 -3.81 -23.20
C PHE A 206 8.05 -3.50 -23.71
N GLY A 207 7.94 -3.13 -24.98
CA GLY A 207 6.65 -2.88 -25.62
C GLY A 207 5.81 -1.81 -24.90
N LEU A 208 6.45 -0.79 -24.34
CA LEU A 208 5.76 0.34 -23.72
C LEU A 208 4.99 1.11 -24.79
N GLY A 209 3.66 1.03 -24.73
CA GLY A 209 2.73 1.81 -25.54
C GLY A 209 2.00 2.84 -24.68
N SER A 210 1.87 4.08 -25.16
CA SER A 210 1.13 5.16 -24.51
C SER A 210 -0.15 5.47 -25.27
N ALA A 211 -1.27 5.58 -24.56
CA ALA A 211 -2.54 6.03 -25.11
C ALA A 211 -2.57 7.58 -25.09
N LEU A 212 -2.20 8.18 -26.22
CA LEU A 212 -2.11 9.62 -26.37
C LEU A 212 -3.48 10.30 -26.18
N ARG A 213 -3.55 11.25 -25.26
CA ARG A 213 -4.62 12.21 -25.04
C ARG A 213 -4.04 13.61 -25.25
N LEU A 214 -4.88 14.51 -25.74
CA LEU A 214 -4.49 15.90 -25.97
C LEU A 214 -4.61 16.66 -24.64
N CYS A 215 -3.49 16.89 -23.96
CA CYS A 215 -3.43 17.77 -22.80
C CYS A 215 -2.80 19.11 -23.19
N LEU A 216 -3.54 20.19 -22.89
CA LEU A 216 -3.10 21.56 -23.15
C LEU A 216 -1.97 21.99 -22.20
N ASP A 217 -1.83 21.31 -21.06
CA ASP A 217 -0.80 21.55 -20.04
C ASP A 217 0.00 20.26 -19.72
N GLY A 218 1.32 20.36 -19.51
CA GLY A 218 2.09 19.36 -18.74
C GLY A 218 2.85 18.24 -19.49
N GLY A 219 3.13 18.37 -20.79
CA GLY A 219 3.72 17.27 -21.58
C GLY A 219 5.21 16.94 -21.37
N ALA A 220 6.02 17.86 -20.82
CA ALA A 220 7.47 17.67 -20.72
C ALA A 220 7.88 16.58 -19.70
N SER A 221 7.23 16.56 -18.54
CA SER A 221 7.51 15.56 -17.50
C SER A 221 7.05 14.16 -17.91
N GLU A 222 5.97 14.07 -18.69
CA GLU A 222 5.49 12.78 -19.21
C GLU A 222 6.50 12.17 -20.19
N LEU A 223 6.98 12.95 -21.17
CA LEU A 223 7.94 12.47 -22.15
C LEU A 223 9.25 12.03 -21.47
N ALA A 224 9.78 12.86 -20.56
CA ALA A 224 10.99 12.55 -19.81
C ALA A 224 10.84 11.28 -18.95
N TYR A 225 9.66 11.07 -18.37
CA TYR A 225 9.37 9.86 -17.60
C TYR A 225 9.36 8.60 -18.50
N LEU A 226 8.64 8.63 -19.63
CA LEU A 226 8.57 7.50 -20.54
C LEU A 226 9.94 7.17 -21.18
N GLU A 227 10.72 8.20 -21.52
CA GLU A 227 12.09 8.03 -22.02
C GLU A 227 12.97 7.31 -20.99
N LYS A 228 12.96 7.76 -19.72
CA LYS A 228 13.74 7.11 -18.67
C LYS A 228 13.27 5.69 -18.35
N LEU A 229 11.98 5.41 -18.41
CA LEU A 229 11.47 4.04 -18.24
C LEU A 229 12.09 3.07 -19.27
N SER A 230 12.34 3.54 -20.50
CA SER A 230 12.95 2.72 -21.54
C SER A 230 14.43 2.39 -21.28
N ALA A 231 15.12 3.21 -20.46
CA ALA A 231 16.52 3.03 -20.10
C ALA A 231 16.74 2.20 -18.82
N VAL A 232 15.67 1.81 -18.12
CA VAL A 232 15.77 1.04 -16.87
C VAL A 232 16.38 -0.34 -17.13
N ALA A 233 17.40 -0.68 -16.34
CA ALA A 233 18.05 -1.98 -16.32
C ALA A 233 18.09 -2.63 -14.93
N ALA A 234 17.95 -1.83 -13.87
CA ALA A 234 18.00 -2.28 -12.48
C ALA A 234 17.02 -1.52 -11.59
N TYR A 235 16.80 -2.04 -10.39
CA TYR A 235 15.95 -1.40 -9.39
C TYR A 235 16.55 -1.57 -7.99
N TRP A 236 16.11 -0.70 -7.07
CA TRP A 236 16.47 -0.73 -5.66
C TRP A 236 15.26 -0.31 -4.82
N GLN A 237 14.99 -1.05 -3.73
CA GLN A 237 13.91 -0.75 -2.80
C GLN A 237 14.45 -0.55 -1.39
N GLU A 238 13.96 0.50 -0.73
CA GLU A 238 14.26 0.85 0.64
C GLU A 238 12.98 1.34 1.33
N GLY A 239 12.51 0.58 2.33
CA GLY A 239 11.23 0.80 2.97
C GLY A 239 10.10 0.83 1.96
N GLU A 240 9.45 1.99 1.85
CA GLU A 240 8.35 2.28 0.93
C GLU A 240 8.81 3.06 -0.33
N THR A 241 10.11 3.14 -0.58
CA THR A 241 10.70 3.83 -1.74
C THR A 241 11.19 2.82 -2.77
N LEU A 242 10.94 3.12 -4.05
CA LEU A 242 11.49 2.40 -5.20
C LEU A 242 12.33 3.36 -6.05
N GLU A 243 13.55 2.97 -6.34
CA GLU A 243 14.45 3.66 -7.27
C GLU A 243 14.71 2.77 -8.49
N LEU A 244 14.52 3.33 -9.69
CA LEU A 244 14.85 2.68 -10.94
C LEU A 244 16.17 3.23 -11.48
N ARG A 245 17.01 2.35 -12.01
CA ARG A 245 18.40 2.64 -12.39
C ARG A 245 18.72 2.17 -13.81
N ASP A 246 19.68 2.83 -14.44
CA ASP A 246 20.21 2.44 -15.75
C ASP A 246 21.19 1.24 -15.66
N GLY A 247 21.84 0.92 -16.77
CA GLY A 247 22.81 -0.19 -16.87
C GLY A 247 24.10 0.05 -16.10
N GLU A 248 24.43 1.33 -15.85
CA GLU A 248 25.58 1.82 -15.12
C GLU A 248 25.29 1.96 -13.61
N GLY A 249 24.04 1.76 -13.20
CA GLY A 249 23.58 1.83 -11.81
C GLY A 249 23.26 3.24 -11.33
N GLN A 250 23.16 4.22 -12.23
CA GLN A 250 22.74 5.59 -11.89
C GLN A 250 21.23 5.66 -11.70
N PRO A 251 20.74 6.47 -10.74
CA PRO A 251 19.32 6.67 -10.53
C PRO A 251 18.69 7.39 -11.73
N LEU A 252 17.54 6.89 -12.19
CA LEU A 252 16.74 7.50 -13.25
C LEU A 252 15.45 8.10 -12.69
N LEU A 253 14.74 7.33 -11.88
CA LEU A 253 13.40 7.64 -11.39
C LEU A 253 13.29 7.19 -9.94
N ARG A 254 12.63 8.01 -9.10
CA ARG A 254 12.27 7.63 -7.74
C ARG A 254 10.77 7.62 -7.57
N PHE A 255 10.29 6.65 -6.82
CA PHE A 255 8.89 6.44 -6.51
C PHE A 255 8.68 6.21 -5.02
N ALA A 256 7.50 6.56 -4.53
CA ALA A 256 7.01 6.21 -3.20
C ALA A 256 5.78 5.30 -3.34
N ALA A 257 5.70 4.25 -2.53
CA ALA A 257 4.51 3.41 -2.47
C ALA A 257 3.31 4.24 -1.98
N GLN A 258 2.15 4.04 -2.58
CA GLN A 258 0.92 4.70 -2.15
C GLN A 258 -0.21 3.68 -1.99
N GLU A 259 -0.78 3.67 -0.79
CA GLU A 259 -2.04 3.01 -0.46
C GLU A 259 -2.94 4.05 0.25
N ARG A 260 -4.26 3.93 0.09
CA ARG A 260 -5.24 4.79 0.79
C ARG A 260 -6.00 3.98 1.84
N GLY A 261 -6.76 4.66 2.69
CA GLY A 261 -7.64 4.00 3.67
C GLY A 261 -6.93 3.73 4.99
N VAL A 262 -7.19 2.57 5.59
CA VAL A 262 -6.62 2.19 6.89
C VAL A 262 -5.09 2.09 6.76
N PRO A 263 -4.30 2.90 7.50
CA PRO A 263 -2.86 2.89 7.39
C PRO A 263 -2.26 1.58 7.91
N ARG A 264 -1.13 1.18 7.33
CA ARG A 264 -0.23 0.15 7.87
C ARG A 264 0.47 0.79 9.07
N ARG A 265 -0.06 0.57 10.28
CA ARG A 265 0.48 1.23 11.49
C ARG A 265 1.88 0.70 11.78
N ASP A 266 2.85 1.61 11.81
CA ASP A 266 4.11 1.46 12.52
C ASP A 266 4.16 2.56 13.62
N GLY A 267 4.17 2.16 14.89
CA GLY A 267 4.43 3.05 16.04
C GLY A 267 3.25 3.86 16.60
N GLU A 268 3.05 3.71 17.92
CA GLU A 268 2.37 4.55 18.94
C GLU A 268 1.26 5.57 18.55
N PRO A 269 0.11 5.62 19.26
CA PRO A 269 -0.75 6.79 19.20
C PRO A 269 0.02 8.01 19.71
N GLU A 270 0.07 9.08 18.92
CA GLU A 270 0.56 10.39 19.33
C GLU A 270 -0.22 10.82 20.58
N MET A 271 0.38 10.61 21.75
CA MET A 271 -0.06 11.23 22.98
C MET A 271 0.23 12.72 22.84
N LEU A 272 -0.81 13.49 22.49
CA LEU A 272 -0.80 14.93 22.66
C LEU A 272 -0.42 15.23 24.12
N PRO A 273 0.52 16.15 24.38
CA PRO A 273 0.82 16.57 25.74
C PRO A 273 -0.44 17.20 26.36
N GLN A 274 -0.66 16.86 27.63
CA GLN A 274 -1.79 17.28 28.46
C GLN A 274 -1.92 18.80 28.58
#